data_AF-A0A0C1RC88-F1
#
_entry.id   AF-A0A0C1RC88-F1
#
_cell.length_a   1.000
_cell.length_b   1.000
_cell.length_c   1.000
_cell.angle_alpha   90.00
_cell.angle_beta   90.00
_cell.angle_gamma   90.00
#
_symmetry.space_group_name_H-M   'P 1'
#
loop_
_entity.id
_entity.type
_entity.pdbx_description
1 polymer ?
#
loop_
_entity_poly.entity_id
_entity_poly.type
_entity_poly.pdbx_seq_one_letter_code
_entity_poly.pdbx_strand_id
1 'polypeptide(L)'
;MKERVQQILTDLERVQENLLALSDDIWLNIEHNDSQALQKGFEFKLAFNGKLDNFNQVTSDISTLIEHFTHVSAERVDVACEGTVEHDRIIRELDSTQPHTIDESFTYKRPYGFVFMGQAYKGVSTWKSLYKLFCVQLAAKDINRFKDFIESSEAKAPRGGAMFATEPTQLRSALEIAPGIYAEGNLSANSIRDRMKSLLVAFEISFDEISFYLREDRNAVGE
;
A
#
# COMPACT_ATOMS: atom_id res chain seq x y z
N MET A 1 2.77 -18.95 20.51
CA MET A 1 2.24 -17.61 20.84
C MET A 1 2.64 -16.58 19.78
N LYS A 2 3.94 -16.37 19.54
CA LYS A 2 4.46 -15.44 18.51
C LYS A 2 3.84 -15.61 17.12
N GLU A 3 3.80 -16.83 16.59
CA GLU A 3 3.17 -17.11 15.28
C GLU A 3 1.69 -16.74 15.24
N ARG A 4 0.95 -17.03 16.31
CA ARG A 4 -0.47 -16.68 16.43
C ARG A 4 -0.68 -15.16 16.47
N VAL A 5 0.18 -14.43 17.18
CA VAL A 5 0.16 -12.96 17.21
C VAL A 5 0.41 -12.40 15.81
N GLN A 6 1.44 -12.89 15.14
CA GLN A 6 1.78 -12.48 13.78
C GLN A 6 0.62 -12.76 12.80
N GLN A 7 -0.01 -13.93 12.91
CA GLN A 7 -1.17 -14.30 12.09
C GLN A 7 -2.35 -13.35 12.32
N ILE A 8 -2.66 -13.00 13.58
CA ILE A 8 -3.75 -12.05 13.90
C ILE A 8 -3.48 -10.68 13.30
N LEU A 9 -2.26 -10.15 13.45
CA LEU A 9 -1.89 -8.84 12.88
C LEU A 9 -2.00 -8.87 11.34
N THR A 10 -1.53 -9.94 10.72
CA THR A 10 -1.65 -10.15 9.27
C THR A 10 -3.11 -10.25 8.82
N ASP A 11 -3.95 -10.95 9.58
CA ASP A 11 -5.37 -11.11 9.25
C ASP A 11 -6.13 -9.78 9.33
N LEU A 12 -5.79 -8.94 10.32
CA LEU A 12 -6.35 -7.60 10.47
C LEU A 12 -6.02 -6.72 9.26
N GLU A 13 -4.75 -6.68 8.85
CA GLU A 13 -4.31 -5.96 7.65
C GLU A 13 -5.00 -6.48 6.38
N ARG A 14 -5.14 -7.82 6.26
CA ARG A 14 -5.83 -8.44 5.13
C ARG A 14 -7.29 -8.00 5.02
N VAL A 15 -8.00 -7.91 6.15
CA VAL A 15 -9.39 -7.44 6.16
C VAL A 15 -9.48 -5.97 5.74
N GLN A 16 -8.57 -5.12 6.21
CA GLN A 16 -8.52 -3.71 5.80
C GLN A 16 -8.34 -3.56 4.29
N GLU A 17 -7.35 -4.25 3.71
CA GLU A 17 -7.09 -4.18 2.27
C GLU A 17 -8.27 -4.71 1.43
N ASN A 18 -8.91 -5.79 1.87
CA ASN A 18 -10.08 -6.34 1.19
C ASN A 18 -11.27 -5.39 1.23
N LEU A 19 -11.52 -4.72 2.35
CA LEU A 19 -12.60 -3.75 2.46
C LEU A 19 -12.35 -2.51 1.59
N LEU A 20 -11.08 -2.11 1.43
CA LEU A 20 -10.71 -1.02 0.52
C LEU A 20 -10.90 -1.42 -0.95
N ALA A 21 -10.50 -2.64 -1.34
CA ALA A 21 -10.76 -3.16 -2.69
C ALA A 21 -12.27 -3.27 -2.97
N LEU A 22 -13.05 -3.80 -2.02
CA LEU A 22 -14.50 -3.85 -2.12
C LEU A 22 -15.12 -2.45 -2.24
N SER A 23 -14.57 -1.46 -1.54
CA SER A 23 -15.00 -0.07 -1.66
C SER A 23 -14.88 0.44 -3.10
N ASP A 24 -13.79 0.11 -3.79
CA ASP A 24 -13.58 0.47 -5.20
C ASP A 24 -14.58 -0.26 -6.10
N ASP A 25 -14.77 -1.57 -5.91
CA ASP A 25 -15.71 -2.37 -6.69
C ASP A 25 -17.15 -1.83 -6.55
N ILE A 26 -17.58 -1.50 -5.33
CA ILE A 26 -18.90 -0.92 -5.09
C ILE A 26 -19.06 0.39 -5.85
N TRP A 27 -18.04 1.24 -5.87
CA TRP A 27 -18.10 2.49 -6.63
C TRP A 27 -18.23 2.23 -8.14
N LEU A 28 -17.43 1.33 -8.69
CA LEU A 28 -17.43 1.01 -10.12
C LEU A 28 -18.75 0.37 -10.60
N ASN A 29 -19.47 -0.32 -9.72
CA ASN A 29 -20.73 -0.98 -10.03
C ASN A 29 -21.99 -0.09 -9.88
N ILE A 30 -21.84 1.18 -9.45
CA ILE A 30 -22.96 2.13 -9.43
C ILE A 30 -23.28 2.54 -10.87
N GLU A 31 -24.54 2.50 -11.28
CA GLU A 31 -24.99 3.06 -12.54
C GLU A 31 -25.04 4.60 -12.44
N HIS A 32 -23.97 5.26 -12.89
CA HIS A 32 -23.79 6.71 -12.71
C HIS A 32 -24.74 7.57 -13.56
N ASN A 33 -25.37 6.98 -14.58
CA ASN A 33 -26.33 7.66 -15.46
C ASN A 33 -27.77 7.56 -14.95
N ASP A 34 -28.04 6.72 -13.94
CA ASP A 34 -29.33 6.66 -13.25
C ASP A 34 -29.22 7.47 -11.94
N SER A 35 -29.97 8.56 -11.84
CA SER A 35 -29.98 9.43 -10.67
C SER A 35 -30.42 8.70 -9.39
N GLN A 36 -31.31 7.70 -9.48
CA GLN A 36 -31.74 6.93 -8.31
C GLN A 36 -30.66 5.95 -7.86
N ALA A 37 -30.04 5.23 -8.80
CA ALA A 37 -28.92 4.34 -8.51
C ALA A 37 -27.74 5.11 -7.91
N LEU A 38 -27.40 6.27 -8.48
CA LEU A 38 -26.34 7.14 -7.98
C LEU A 38 -26.62 7.64 -6.56
N GLN A 39 -27.84 8.10 -6.26
CA GLN A 39 -28.21 8.55 -4.92
C GLN A 39 -28.12 7.42 -3.88
N LYS A 40 -28.66 6.23 -4.20
CA LYS A 40 -28.55 5.05 -3.31
C LYS A 40 -27.10 4.62 -3.10
N GLY A 41 -26.31 4.62 -4.17
CA GLY A 41 -24.89 4.31 -4.13
C GLY A 41 -24.11 5.30 -3.26
N PHE A 42 -24.40 6.61 -3.39
CA PHE A 42 -23.80 7.65 -2.55
C PHE A 42 -24.15 7.47 -1.07
N GLU A 43 -25.41 7.25 -0.73
CA GLU A 43 -25.85 7.03 0.67
C GLU A 43 -25.16 5.82 1.29
N PHE A 44 -25.11 4.70 0.55
CA PHE A 44 -24.38 3.51 0.98
C PHE A 44 -22.90 3.81 1.18
N LYS A 45 -22.24 4.44 0.20
CA LYS A 45 -20.80 4.73 0.25
C LYS A 45 -20.44 5.66 1.40
N LEU A 46 -21.28 6.66 1.68
CA LEU A 46 -21.09 7.56 2.82
C LEU A 46 -21.12 6.76 4.14
N ALA A 47 -22.12 5.91 4.33
CA ALA A 47 -22.24 5.08 5.53
C ALA A 47 -21.13 4.02 5.64
N PHE A 48 -20.79 3.37 4.53
CA PHE A 48 -19.75 2.34 4.46
C PHE A 48 -18.38 2.92 4.78
N ASN A 49 -18.00 4.03 4.13
CA ASN A 49 -16.71 4.69 4.35
C ASN A 49 -16.55 5.14 5.80
N GLY A 50 -17.59 5.72 6.42
CA GLY A 50 -17.53 6.10 7.83
C GLY A 50 -17.30 4.89 8.77
N LYS A 51 -17.90 3.73 8.46
CA LYS A 51 -17.65 2.49 9.23
C LYS A 51 -16.25 1.93 8.96
N LEU A 52 -15.78 1.98 7.73
CA LEU A 52 -14.45 1.52 7.35
C LEU A 52 -13.36 2.36 8.00
N ASP A 53 -13.51 3.69 8.02
CA ASP A 53 -12.56 4.59 8.68
C ASP A 53 -12.47 4.28 10.19
N ASN A 54 -13.61 4.06 10.86
CA ASN A 54 -13.63 3.64 12.27
C ASN A 54 -12.97 2.27 12.48
N PHE A 55 -13.27 1.30 11.61
CA PHE A 55 -12.64 -0.03 11.66
C PHE A 55 -11.13 0.06 11.50
N ASN A 56 -10.66 0.91 10.58
CA ASN A 56 -9.24 1.10 10.31
C ASN A 56 -8.50 1.72 11.51
N GLN A 57 -9.11 2.73 12.15
CA GLN A 57 -8.56 3.34 13.36
C GLN A 57 -8.44 2.31 14.50
N VAL A 58 -9.53 1.63 14.83
CA VAL A 58 -9.57 0.64 15.93
C VAL A 58 -8.58 -0.49 15.67
N THR A 59 -8.51 -0.96 14.43
CA THR A 59 -7.56 -2.02 14.04
C THR A 59 -6.11 -1.55 14.18
N SER A 60 -5.79 -0.32 13.78
CA SER A 60 -4.45 0.27 13.95
C SER A 60 -4.06 0.35 15.43
N ASP A 61 -5.00 0.77 16.29
CA ASP A 61 -4.78 0.88 17.73
C ASP A 61 -4.56 -0.49 18.37
N ILE A 62 -5.37 -1.49 17.99
CA ILE A 62 -5.22 -2.88 18.45
C ILE A 62 -3.87 -3.45 18.00
N SER A 63 -3.50 -3.28 16.73
CA SER A 63 -2.22 -3.77 16.22
C SER A 63 -1.06 -3.15 16.99
N THR A 64 -1.06 -1.82 17.17
CA THR A 64 -0.03 -1.10 17.93
C THR A 64 0.08 -1.61 19.37
N LEU A 65 -1.05 -1.82 20.04
CA LEU A 65 -1.10 -2.34 21.41
C LEU A 65 -0.50 -3.74 21.51
N ILE A 66 -0.86 -4.63 20.57
CA ILE A 66 -0.35 -6.01 20.51
C ILE A 66 1.15 -6.00 20.22
N GLU A 67 1.61 -5.22 19.25
CA GLU A 67 3.03 -5.12 18.89
C GLU A 67 3.87 -4.59 20.05
N HIS A 68 3.40 -3.54 20.75
CA HIS A 68 4.08 -2.99 21.92
C HIS A 68 4.22 -4.02 23.04
N PHE A 69 3.18 -4.80 23.31
CA PHE A 69 3.18 -5.78 24.39
C PHE A 69 3.99 -7.04 24.05
N THR A 70 3.94 -7.49 22.79
CA THR A 70 4.53 -8.77 22.38
C THR A 70 5.91 -8.64 21.73
N HIS A 71 6.29 -7.44 21.29
CA HIS A 71 7.45 -7.17 20.44
C HIS A 71 7.46 -7.99 19.14
N VAL A 72 6.28 -8.43 18.69
CA VAL A 72 6.10 -9.16 17.43
C VAL A 72 5.39 -8.23 16.47
N SER A 73 6.00 -7.95 15.32
CA SER A 73 5.35 -7.25 14.22
C SER A 73 4.78 -8.22 13.19
N ALA A 74 3.81 -7.76 12.40
CA ALA A 74 3.20 -8.50 11.31
C ALA A 74 4.25 -8.98 10.27
N GLU A 75 5.22 -8.12 9.95
CA GLU A 75 6.13 -8.33 8.83
C GLU A 75 7.62 -8.31 9.22
N ARG A 76 8.42 -9.09 8.50
CA ARG A 76 9.88 -8.97 8.45
C ARG A 76 10.27 -8.83 6.99
N VAL A 77 10.85 -7.68 6.65
CA VAL A 77 11.24 -7.37 5.28
C VAL A 77 12.75 -7.49 5.16
N ASP A 78 13.20 -8.40 4.30
CA ASP A 78 14.59 -8.53 3.92
C ASP A 78 14.88 -7.54 2.78
N VAL A 79 15.98 -6.79 2.90
CA VAL A 79 16.35 -5.72 1.97
C VAL A 79 17.81 -5.87 1.56
N ALA A 80 18.10 -5.83 0.26
CA ALA A 80 19.48 -5.89 -0.22
C ALA A 80 19.70 -5.03 -1.48
N CYS A 81 20.85 -4.36 -1.51
CA CYS A 81 21.29 -3.54 -2.64
C CYS A 81 21.92 -4.40 -3.73
N GLU A 82 21.76 -3.97 -4.98
CA GLU A 82 22.39 -4.60 -6.15
C GLU A 82 23.88 -4.87 -5.95
N GLY A 83 24.36 -6.00 -6.47
CA GLY A 83 25.77 -6.41 -6.39
C GLY A 83 26.19 -7.07 -5.07
N THR A 84 25.26 -7.31 -4.14
CA THR A 84 25.51 -8.08 -2.91
C THR A 84 25.07 -9.53 -3.05
N VAL A 85 25.71 -10.45 -2.30
CA VAL A 85 25.32 -11.87 -2.27
C VAL A 85 23.88 -12.02 -1.76
N GLU A 86 23.49 -11.18 -0.81
CA GLU A 86 22.13 -11.11 -0.27
C GLU A 86 21.12 -10.69 -1.33
N HIS A 87 21.48 -9.76 -2.21
CA HIS A 87 20.62 -9.35 -3.33
C HIS A 87 20.38 -10.51 -4.29
N ASP A 88 21.43 -11.18 -4.75
CA ASP A 88 21.30 -12.35 -5.63
C ASP A 88 20.45 -13.46 -4.99
N ARG A 89 20.59 -13.66 -3.68
CA ARG A 89 19.76 -14.59 -2.92
C ARG A 89 18.29 -14.15 -2.92
N ILE A 90 18.01 -12.88 -2.60
CA ILE A 90 16.65 -12.34 -2.58
C ILE A 90 16.01 -12.46 -3.97
N ILE A 91 16.71 -12.07 -5.04
CA ILE A 91 16.19 -12.15 -6.41
C ILE A 91 15.80 -13.58 -6.77
N ARG A 92 16.66 -14.57 -6.47
CA ARG A 92 16.35 -15.99 -6.70
C ARG A 92 15.16 -16.49 -5.89
N GLU A 93 14.96 -15.96 -4.69
CA GLU A 93 13.83 -16.33 -3.82
C GLU A 93 12.53 -15.62 -4.21
N LEU A 94 12.62 -14.44 -4.82
CA LEU A 94 11.48 -13.72 -5.38
C LEU A 94 10.99 -14.36 -6.67
N ASP A 95 11.89 -15.02 -7.42
CA ASP A 95 11.58 -15.72 -8.66
C ASP A 95 10.54 -16.84 -8.46
N SER A 96 9.28 -16.42 -8.56
CA SER A 96 8.09 -17.25 -8.63
C SER A 96 7.46 -17.07 -10.02
N THR A 97 8.29 -17.27 -11.05
CA THR A 97 7.91 -17.48 -12.46
C THR A 97 7.29 -16.32 -13.26
N GLN A 98 6.81 -15.21 -12.66
CA GLN A 98 6.48 -14.01 -13.44
C GLN A 98 6.56 -12.70 -12.62
N PRO A 99 7.48 -11.77 -12.94
CA PRO A 99 7.43 -10.42 -12.38
C PRO A 99 6.23 -9.66 -12.96
N HIS A 100 5.57 -8.90 -12.09
CA HIS A 100 4.41 -8.07 -12.43
C HIS A 100 4.84 -6.61 -12.61
N THR A 101 4.16 -5.90 -13.50
CA THR A 101 4.46 -4.48 -13.79
C THR A 101 3.49 -3.55 -13.07
N ILE A 102 3.88 -2.28 -12.95
CA ILE A 102 3.02 -1.24 -12.34
C ILE A 102 1.76 -0.95 -13.16
N ASP A 103 1.65 -1.43 -14.40
CA ASP A 103 0.48 -1.22 -15.25
C ASP A 103 -0.67 -2.20 -15.00
N GLU A 104 -0.43 -3.24 -14.21
CA GLU A 104 -1.45 -4.23 -13.90
C GLU A 104 -2.51 -3.74 -12.89
N SER A 105 -3.64 -4.43 -12.86
CA SER A 105 -4.55 -4.37 -11.71
C SER A 105 -4.00 -5.19 -10.56
N PHE A 106 -4.07 -4.64 -9.35
CA PHE A 106 -3.68 -5.29 -8.10
C PHE A 106 -4.88 -5.59 -7.19
N THR A 107 -6.10 -5.45 -7.70
CA THR A 107 -7.31 -5.84 -6.94
C THR A 107 -7.21 -7.28 -6.48
N TYR A 108 -7.41 -7.53 -5.19
CA TYR A 108 -7.34 -8.84 -4.55
C TYR A 108 -5.98 -9.56 -4.66
N LYS A 109 -4.94 -8.93 -5.21
CA LYS A 109 -3.59 -9.48 -5.27
C LYS A 109 -2.80 -9.11 -4.00
N ARG A 110 -1.77 -9.89 -3.65
CA ARG A 110 -0.89 -9.63 -2.50
C ARG A 110 0.56 -9.55 -2.91
N PRO A 111 1.32 -8.56 -2.41
CA PRO A 111 2.75 -8.56 -2.60
C PRO A 111 3.40 -9.70 -1.81
N TYR A 112 4.52 -10.16 -2.35
CA TYR A 112 5.51 -10.99 -1.68
C TYR A 112 6.84 -10.22 -1.53
N GLY A 113 7.12 -9.39 -2.53
CA GLY A 113 8.29 -8.54 -2.60
C GLY A 113 8.26 -7.66 -3.83
N PHE A 114 9.28 -6.82 -3.97
CA PHE A 114 9.45 -5.96 -5.13
C PHE A 114 10.93 -5.64 -5.34
N VAL A 115 11.28 -5.28 -6.56
CA VAL A 115 12.57 -4.68 -6.88
C VAL A 115 12.31 -3.26 -7.31
N PHE A 116 13.05 -2.30 -6.74
CA PHE A 116 12.95 -0.90 -7.12
C PHE A 116 14.35 -0.29 -7.20
N MET A 117 14.71 0.26 -8.37
CA MET A 117 16.02 0.87 -8.64
C MET A 117 17.20 -0.01 -8.22
N GLY A 118 17.19 -1.29 -8.61
CA GLY A 118 18.22 -2.27 -8.26
C GLY A 118 18.19 -2.77 -6.80
N GLN A 119 17.34 -2.22 -5.93
CA GLN A 119 17.19 -2.69 -4.56
C GLN A 119 16.07 -3.72 -4.45
N ALA A 120 16.36 -4.87 -3.85
CA ALA A 120 15.41 -5.97 -3.73
C ALA A 120 14.82 -6.04 -2.32
N TYR A 121 13.50 -6.20 -2.24
CA TYR A 121 12.71 -6.28 -1.01
C TYR A 121 11.91 -7.60 -1.00
N LYS A 122 12.06 -8.40 0.04
CA LYS A 122 11.35 -9.68 0.22
C LYS A 122 10.63 -9.74 1.55
N GLY A 123 9.50 -10.43 1.59
CA GLY A 123 8.70 -10.60 2.81
C GLY A 123 7.69 -9.47 3.04
N VAL A 124 7.49 -8.61 2.04
CA VAL A 124 6.46 -7.57 2.05
C VAL A 124 5.12 -8.26 1.82
N SER A 125 4.16 -8.13 2.74
CA SER A 125 2.89 -8.88 2.70
C SER A 125 1.66 -8.02 2.47
N THR A 126 1.78 -6.71 2.66
CA THR A 126 0.74 -5.70 2.41
C THR A 126 1.20 -4.68 1.38
N TRP A 127 0.24 -4.15 0.61
CA TRP A 127 0.48 -3.03 -0.29
C TRP A 127 0.83 -1.76 0.48
N LYS A 128 0.28 -1.59 1.69
CA LYS A 128 0.61 -0.47 2.59
C LYS A 128 2.10 -0.46 2.96
N SER A 129 2.66 -1.60 3.36
CA SER A 129 4.10 -1.72 3.64
C SER A 129 4.95 -1.50 2.40
N LEU A 130 4.55 -2.07 1.26
CA LEU A 130 5.22 -1.85 -0.02
C LEU A 130 5.30 -0.35 -0.35
N TYR A 131 4.17 0.33 -0.28
CA TYR A 131 4.07 1.76 -0.58
C TYR A 131 4.95 2.59 0.35
N LYS A 132 4.96 2.27 1.65
CA LYS A 132 5.84 2.92 2.62
C LYS A 132 7.32 2.76 2.23
N LEU A 133 7.76 1.54 1.95
CA LEU A 133 9.14 1.24 1.59
C LEU A 133 9.56 1.95 0.29
N PHE A 134 8.68 1.94 -0.72
CA PHE A 134 8.86 2.69 -1.95
C PHE A 134 9.04 4.19 -1.70
N CYS A 135 8.16 4.80 -0.89
CA CYS A 135 8.26 6.23 -0.55
C CYS A 135 9.52 6.56 0.25
N VAL A 136 9.90 5.71 1.20
CA VAL A 136 11.14 5.85 1.99
C VAL A 136 12.36 5.84 1.06
N GLN A 137 12.40 4.92 0.09
CA GLN A 137 13.52 4.84 -0.87
C GLN A 137 13.58 6.08 -1.76
N LEU A 138 12.44 6.59 -2.24
CA LEU A 138 12.39 7.86 -3.00
C LEU A 138 12.85 9.06 -2.16
N ALA A 139 12.38 9.18 -0.93
CA ALA A 139 12.76 10.25 -0.02
C ALA A 139 14.26 10.20 0.32
N ALA A 140 14.83 9.00 0.46
CA ALA A 140 16.27 8.80 0.66
C ALA A 140 17.09 9.17 -0.58
N LYS A 141 16.54 8.96 -1.78
CA LYS A 141 17.19 9.32 -3.05
C LYS A 141 17.26 10.83 -3.26
N ASP A 142 16.14 11.53 -3.09
CA ASP A 142 16.07 12.99 -3.25
C ASP A 142 14.92 13.58 -2.43
N ILE A 143 15.23 13.98 -1.20
CA ILE A 143 14.26 14.56 -0.27
C ILE A 143 13.72 15.92 -0.73
N ASN A 144 14.51 16.69 -1.49
CA ASN A 144 14.09 18.02 -1.95
C ASN A 144 13.07 17.86 -3.06
N ARG A 145 13.34 16.99 -4.04
CA ARG A 145 12.37 16.64 -5.08
C ARG A 145 11.07 16.07 -4.50
N PHE A 146 11.17 15.30 -3.42
CA PHE A 146 9.98 14.81 -2.71
C PHE A 146 9.18 15.97 -2.10
N LYS A 147 9.83 16.91 -1.42
CA LYS A 147 9.16 18.10 -0.84
C LYS A 147 8.52 18.96 -1.92
N ASP A 148 9.22 19.20 -3.02
CA ASP A 148 8.68 19.95 -4.16
C ASP A 148 7.45 19.26 -4.75
N PHE A 149 7.46 17.92 -4.82
CA PHE A 149 6.29 17.15 -5.22
C PHE A 149 5.11 17.36 -4.27
N ILE A 150 5.30 17.35 -2.94
CA ILE A 150 4.22 17.55 -1.96
C ILE A 150 3.50 18.90 -2.16
N GLU A 151 4.25 19.94 -2.51
CA GLU A 151 3.71 21.28 -2.76
C GLU A 151 3.07 21.45 -4.15
N SER A 152 3.30 20.47 -5.04
CA SER A 152 2.78 20.50 -6.42
C SER A 152 1.26 20.27 -6.49
N SER A 153 0.68 20.61 -7.64
CA SER A 153 -0.73 20.31 -7.90
C SER A 153 -1.00 18.82 -8.07
N GLU A 154 0.03 18.08 -8.46
CA GLU A 154 0.07 16.65 -8.76
C GLU A 154 0.01 15.81 -7.48
N ALA A 155 0.45 16.35 -6.33
CA ALA A 155 0.28 15.74 -5.02
C ALA A 155 -1.12 15.93 -4.41
N LYS A 156 -2.02 16.63 -5.11
CA LYS A 156 -3.43 16.74 -4.70
C LYS A 156 -4.22 15.62 -5.37
N ALA A 157 -4.95 14.84 -4.57
CA ALA A 157 -5.81 13.82 -5.15
C ALA A 157 -6.88 14.48 -6.04
N PRO A 158 -7.19 13.93 -7.24
CA PRO A 158 -8.15 14.53 -8.18
C PRO A 158 -9.55 14.79 -7.58
N ARG A 159 -9.92 14.05 -6.53
CA ARG A 159 -11.23 14.09 -5.88
C ARG A 159 -11.19 14.74 -4.49
N GLY A 160 -10.10 15.45 -4.17
CA GLY A 160 -9.85 16.02 -2.84
C GLY A 160 -9.16 15.02 -1.90
N GLY A 161 -8.40 15.55 -0.93
CA GLY A 161 -7.55 14.79 -0.02
C GLY A 161 -6.06 14.96 -0.33
N ALA A 162 -5.23 15.04 0.72
CA ALA A 162 -3.79 15.19 0.59
C ALA A 162 -3.14 13.83 0.29
N MET A 163 -2.25 13.75 -0.70
CA MET A 163 -1.50 12.51 -0.92
C MET A 163 -0.44 12.29 0.16
N PHE A 164 0.14 13.41 0.59
CA PHE A 164 1.20 13.54 1.56
C PHE A 164 0.88 14.70 2.49
N ALA A 165 1.44 14.68 3.68
CA ALA A 165 1.26 15.71 4.69
C ALA A 165 2.52 15.88 5.53
N THR A 166 2.67 17.07 6.11
CA THR A 166 3.69 17.32 7.15
C THR A 166 3.17 17.04 8.55
N GLU A 167 1.85 16.90 8.69
CA GLU A 167 1.19 16.59 9.96
C GLU A 167 0.35 15.31 9.81
N PRO A 168 0.49 14.33 10.72
CA PRO A 168 -0.21 13.04 10.58
C PRO A 168 -1.74 13.18 10.66
N THR A 169 -2.23 14.21 11.35
CA THR A 169 -3.68 14.50 11.53
C THR A 169 -4.37 14.95 10.25
N GLN A 170 -3.62 15.31 9.21
CA GLN A 170 -4.16 15.69 7.91
C GLN A 170 -4.50 14.48 7.02
N LEU A 171 -4.14 13.28 7.46
CA LEU A 171 -4.34 12.02 6.75
C LEU A 171 -5.27 11.10 7.53
N ARG A 172 -5.95 10.20 6.81
CA ARG A 172 -6.80 9.17 7.46
C ARG A 172 -5.95 8.08 8.10
N SER A 173 -4.86 7.68 7.43
CA SER A 173 -3.85 6.81 8.01
C SER A 173 -2.46 7.36 7.65
N ALA A 174 -1.78 7.99 8.60
CA ALA A 174 -0.47 8.55 8.36
C ALA A 174 0.63 7.47 8.39
N LEU A 175 1.36 7.34 7.27
CA LEU A 175 2.58 6.55 7.16
C LEU A 175 3.78 7.47 7.21
N GLU A 176 4.55 7.48 8.29
CA GLU A 176 5.80 8.24 8.31
C GLU A 176 6.82 7.62 7.35
N ILE A 177 7.30 8.41 6.39
CA ILE A 177 8.23 7.98 5.33
C ILE A 177 9.60 8.68 5.45
N ALA A 178 9.63 9.85 6.07
CA ALA A 178 10.81 10.60 6.46
C ALA A 178 10.44 11.51 7.65
N PRO A 179 11.41 12.03 8.42
CA PRO A 179 11.10 12.91 9.55
C PRO A 179 10.22 14.10 9.13
N GLY A 180 9.00 14.15 9.69
CA GLY A 180 8.02 15.19 9.40
C GLY A 180 7.36 15.10 8.01
N ILE A 181 7.43 13.93 7.35
CA ILE A 181 6.75 13.68 6.08
C ILE A 181 5.97 12.37 6.18
N TYR A 182 4.67 12.47 5.90
CA TYR A 182 3.73 11.37 5.99
C TYR A 182 3.04 11.12 4.65
N ALA A 183 2.84 9.86 4.30
CA ALA A 183 2.03 9.44 3.16
C ALA A 183 0.66 8.92 3.62
N GLU A 184 -0.39 9.12 2.83
CA GLU A 184 -1.70 8.50 3.09
C GLU A 184 -1.59 6.97 2.94
N GLY A 185 -2.04 6.23 3.96
CA GLY A 185 -2.01 4.77 4.01
C GLY A 185 -3.38 4.11 3.91
N ASN A 186 -4.48 4.86 3.96
CA ASN A 186 -5.84 4.35 3.81
C ASN A 186 -6.24 4.26 2.32
N LEU A 187 -5.56 3.37 1.60
CA LEU A 187 -5.62 3.28 0.14
C LEU A 187 -5.78 1.84 -0.31
N SER A 188 -6.58 1.63 -1.36
CA SER A 188 -6.61 0.35 -2.07
C SER A 188 -5.29 0.10 -2.80
N ALA A 189 -5.03 -1.18 -3.15
CA ALA A 189 -3.84 -1.57 -3.91
C ALA A 189 -3.71 -0.80 -5.24
N ASN A 190 -4.82 -0.56 -5.94
CA ASN A 190 -4.82 0.21 -7.18
C ASN A 190 -4.60 1.72 -6.93
N SER A 191 -5.16 2.27 -5.85
CA SER A 191 -4.88 3.66 -5.46
C SER A 191 -3.40 3.87 -5.11
N ILE A 192 -2.77 2.89 -4.45
CA ILE A 192 -1.33 2.86 -4.19
C ILE A 192 -0.55 2.83 -5.50
N ARG A 193 -0.87 1.91 -6.41
CA ARG A 193 -0.27 1.82 -7.74
C ARG A 193 -0.32 3.15 -8.48
N ASP A 194 -1.47 3.81 -8.51
CA ASP A 194 -1.65 5.08 -9.25
C ASP A 194 -0.81 6.21 -8.64
N ARG A 195 -0.65 6.22 -7.31
CA ARG A 195 0.25 7.16 -6.61
C ARG A 195 1.72 6.86 -6.91
N MET A 196 2.10 5.59 -6.91
CA MET A 196 3.46 5.17 -7.29
C MET A 196 3.78 5.60 -8.72
N LYS A 197 2.87 5.45 -9.68
CA LYS A 197 3.05 5.97 -11.05
C LYS A 197 3.28 7.48 -11.06
N SER A 198 2.45 8.22 -10.32
CA SER A 198 2.56 9.68 -10.23
C SER A 198 3.93 10.11 -9.67
N LEU A 199 4.42 9.41 -8.65
CA LEU A 199 5.74 9.64 -8.07
C LEU A 199 6.88 9.26 -9.01
N LEU A 200 6.79 8.13 -9.72
CA LEU A 200 7.80 7.75 -10.71
C LEU A 200 7.93 8.80 -11.81
N VAL A 201 6.81 9.31 -12.33
CA VAL A 201 6.81 10.42 -13.29
C VAL A 201 7.44 11.67 -12.69
N ALA A 202 7.02 12.06 -11.48
CA ALA A 202 7.55 13.24 -10.80
C ALA A 202 9.04 13.14 -10.49
N PHE A 203 9.58 11.93 -10.34
CA PHE A 203 10.99 11.64 -10.11
C PHE A 203 11.78 11.33 -11.39
N GLU A 204 11.15 11.35 -12.57
CA GLU A 204 11.75 10.95 -13.85
C GLU A 204 12.33 9.53 -13.84
N ILE A 205 11.67 8.61 -13.13
CA ILE A 205 12.07 7.21 -13.03
C ILE A 205 11.22 6.38 -13.99
N SER A 206 11.87 5.54 -14.80
CA SER A 206 11.16 4.61 -15.70
C SER A 206 10.29 3.63 -14.92
N PHE A 207 9.14 3.26 -15.49
CA PHE A 207 8.28 2.24 -14.88
C PHE A 207 8.93 0.85 -14.87
N ASP A 208 9.93 0.61 -15.72
CA ASP A 208 10.72 -0.63 -15.73
C ASP A 208 11.68 -0.74 -14.54
N GLU A 209 11.95 0.36 -13.83
CA GLU A 209 12.78 0.37 -12.61
C GLU A 209 12.06 -0.25 -11.42
N ILE A 210 10.77 -0.58 -11.55
CA ILE A 210 9.99 -1.25 -10.53
C ILE A 210 9.34 -2.54 -11.06
N SER A 211 9.50 -3.62 -10.31
CA SER A 211 8.82 -4.89 -10.56
C SER A 211 8.26 -5.45 -9.26
N PHE A 212 7.09 -6.09 -9.36
CA PHE A 212 6.38 -6.65 -8.22
C PHE A 212 6.39 -8.17 -8.31
N TYR A 213 6.51 -8.82 -7.15
CA TYR A 213 6.39 -10.26 -7.01
C TYR A 213 5.21 -10.51 -6.10
N LEU A 214 4.23 -11.28 -6.60
CA LEU A 214 2.96 -11.48 -5.91
C LEU A 214 2.94 -12.87 -5.28
N ARG A 215 2.24 -13.01 -4.16
CA ARG A 215 2.02 -14.34 -3.57
C ARG A 215 1.04 -15.10 -4.47
N GLU A 216 1.35 -16.36 -4.77
CA GLU A 216 0.34 -17.29 -5.21
C GLU A 216 -0.76 -17.35 -4.14
N ASP A 217 -2.02 -17.25 -4.55
CA ASP A 217 -3.17 -17.39 -3.66
C ASP A 217 -3.28 -18.85 -3.22
N ARG A 218 -2.43 -19.27 -2.26
CA ARG A 218 -2.41 -20.64 -1.72
C ARG A 218 -3.65 -20.99 -0.89
N ASN A 219 -4.62 -20.08 -0.81
CA ASN A 219 -5.89 -20.25 -0.12
C ASN A 219 -7.12 -20.15 -1.04
N ALA A 220 -6.95 -20.17 -2.36
CA ALA A 220 -8.03 -20.67 -3.21
C ALA A 220 -8.06 -22.19 -3.03
N VAL A 221 -8.81 -22.64 -2.01
CA VAL A 221 -9.15 -24.05 -1.86
C VAL A 221 -9.69 -24.51 -3.22
N GLY A 222 -9.01 -25.47 -3.82
CA GLY A 222 -9.48 -26.13 -5.02
C GLY A 222 -10.80 -26.83 -4.73
N GLU A 223 -11.71 -26.71 -5.70
CA GLU A 223 -12.98 -27.43 -5.87
C GLU A 223 -14.12 -27.13 -4.87
#